data_AF-A0A529LSZ0-F1
#
_entry.id   AF-A0A529LSZ0-F1
#
_cell.length_a   1.000
_cell.length_b   1.000
_cell.length_c   1.000
_cell.angle_alpha   90.00
_cell.angle_beta   90.00
_cell.angle_gamma   90.00
#
_symmetry.space_group_name_H-M   'P 1'
#
loop_
_entity.id
_entity.type
_entity.pdbx_description
1 polymer ?
#
loop_
_entity_poly.entity_id
_entity_poly.type
_entity_poly.pdbx_seq_one_letter_code
_entity_poly.pdbx_strand_id
1 'polypeptide(L)'
;MSKKDLGLLILILVVGAVVTAINPRFLSAINLANTSNLVALFGILSIGQAFVIITGGIELSVGSLIALLGTLFIDFIAVRELDW
;
A
#
# COMPACT_ATOMS: atom_id res chain seq x y z
N MET A 1 -16.70 10.61 -15.74
CA MET A 1 -16.17 10.63 -14.36
C MET A 1 -17.15 11.37 -13.47
N SER A 2 -17.46 10.82 -12.30
CA SER A 2 -18.27 11.52 -11.31
C SER A 2 -17.51 12.76 -10.81
N LYS A 3 -18.22 13.76 -10.26
CA LYS A 3 -17.59 14.92 -9.62
C LYS A 3 -16.62 14.52 -8.51
N LYS A 4 -16.87 13.38 -7.85
CA LYS A 4 -16.02 12.83 -6.79
C LYS A 4 -14.73 12.24 -7.36
N ASP A 5 -14.82 11.50 -8.46
CA ASP A 5 -13.66 10.88 -9.11
C ASP A 5 -12.73 11.96 -9.66
N LEU A 6 -13.29 13.04 -10.22
CA LEU A 6 -12.54 14.19 -10.68
C LEU A 6 -11.87 14.94 -9.52
N GLY A 7 -12.60 15.14 -8.41
CA GLY A 7 -12.04 15.73 -7.20
C GLY A 7 -10.88 14.93 -6.63
N LEU A 8 -11.00 13.60 -6.60
CA LEU A 8 -9.92 12.71 -6.15
C LEU A 8 -8.70 12.77 -7.08
N LEU A 9 -8.92 12.75 -8.40
CA LEU A 9 -7.82 12.88 -9.36
C LEU A 9 -7.08 14.20 -9.19
N ILE A 10 -7.81 15.31 -9.06
CA ILE A 10 -7.23 16.64 -8.83
C ILE A 10 -6.42 16.64 -7.53
N LEU A 11 -6.97 16.06 -6.45
CA LEU A 11 -6.28 15.96 -5.17
C LEU A 11 -4.94 15.22 -5.30
N ILE A 12 -4.94 14.06 -5.96
CA ILE A 12 -3.71 13.26 -6.17
C ILE A 12 -2.67 14.06 -6.96
N LEU A 13 -3.09 14.76 -8.02
CA LEU A 13 -2.17 15.57 -8.83
C LEU A 13 -1.59 16.74 -8.04
N VAL A 14 -2.42 17.46 -7.27
CA VAL A 14 -1.98 18.61 -6.46
C VAL A 14 -1.02 18.15 -5.38
N VAL A 15 -1.38 17.13 -4.59
CA VAL A 15 -0.51 16.60 -3.53
C VAL A 15 0.78 16.05 -4.13
N GLY A 16 0.69 15.27 -5.22
CA GLY A 16 1.86 14.74 -5.91
C GLY A 16 2.80 15.84 -6.40
N ALA A 17 2.27 16.91 -7.00
CA ALA A 17 3.07 18.03 -7.48
C ALA A 17 3.75 18.79 -6.33
N VAL A 18 3.01 19.11 -5.25
CA VAL A 18 3.56 19.80 -4.08
C VAL A 18 4.66 18.98 -3.42
N VAL A 19 4.44 17.68 -3.21
CA VAL A 19 5.43 16.80 -2.59
C VAL A 19 6.66 16.65 -3.49
N THR A 20 6.48 16.57 -4.81
CA THR A 20 7.60 16.53 -5.77
C THR A 20 8.43 17.82 -5.74
N ALA A 21 7.77 18.97 -5.62
CA ALA A 21 8.45 20.26 -5.54
C ALA A 21 9.29 20.41 -4.25
N ILE A 22 8.80 19.88 -3.13
CA ILE A 22 9.52 19.87 -1.85
C ILE A 22 10.63 18.81 -1.85
N ASN A 23 10.37 17.63 -2.43
CA ASN A 23 11.30 16.52 -2.49
C ASN A 23 11.27 15.84 -3.86
N PRO A 24 12.20 16.19 -4.78
CA PRO A 24 12.25 15.61 -6.12
C PRO A 24 12.45 14.09 -6.14
N ARG A 25 12.97 13.49 -5.06
CA ARG A 25 13.12 12.03 -4.96
C ARG A 25 11.76 11.32 -4.93
N PHE A 26 10.68 12.00 -4.50
CA PHE A 26 9.34 11.43 -4.49
C PHE A 26 8.96 10.81 -5.84
N LEU A 27 9.17 11.55 -6.94
CA LEU A 27 8.81 11.13 -8.29
C LEU A 27 9.94 10.41 -9.05
N SER A 28 11.01 10.00 -8.33
CA SER A 28 12.08 9.22 -8.93
C SER A 28 11.60 7.83 -9.35
N ALA A 29 12.17 7.28 -10.42
CA ALA A 29 11.81 5.95 -10.92
C ALA A 29 11.95 4.86 -9.84
N ILE A 30 12.95 4.97 -8.97
CA ILE A 30 13.18 4.04 -7.85
C ILE A 30 12.03 4.14 -6.84
N ASN A 31 11.64 5.35 -6.42
CA ASN A 31 10.54 5.50 -5.47
C ASN A 31 9.19 5.09 -6.06
N LEU A 32 8.96 5.37 -7.35
CA LEU A 32 7.77 4.89 -8.05
C LEU A 32 7.74 3.36 -8.12
N ALA A 33 8.87 2.71 -8.42
CA ALA A 33 8.96 1.25 -8.44
C ALA A 33 8.73 0.65 -7.05
N ASN A 34 9.35 1.20 -6.01
CA ASN A 34 9.15 0.77 -4.62
C ASN A 34 7.69 0.92 -4.18
N THR A 35 7.08 2.08 -4.49
CA THR A 35 5.67 2.33 -4.19
C THR A 35 4.76 1.38 -4.96
N SER A 36 5.06 1.13 -6.24
CA SER A 36 4.31 0.19 -7.06
C SER A 36 4.40 -1.25 -6.52
N ASN A 37 5.55 -1.67 -5.99
CA ASN A 37 5.69 -2.98 -5.34
C ASN A 37 4.81 -3.10 -4.09
N LEU A 38 4.74 -2.04 -3.27
CA LEU A 38 3.83 -2.00 -2.12
C LEU A 38 2.36 -2.08 -2.55
N VAL A 39 1.97 -1.32 -3.59
CA VAL A 39 0.61 -1.36 -4.13
C VAL A 39 0.29 -2.73 -4.76
N ALA A 40 1.26 -3.34 -5.45
CA ALA A 40 1.11 -4.66 -6.06
C ALA A 40 0.83 -5.74 -5.02
N LEU A 41 1.48 -5.68 -3.84
CA LEU A 41 1.19 -6.56 -2.72
C LEU A 41 -0.29 -6.46 -2.31
N PHE A 42 -0.81 -5.24 -2.09
CA PHE A 42 -2.23 -5.04 -1.77
C PHE A 42 -3.16 -5.48 -2.91
N GLY A 43 -2.74 -5.30 -4.16
CA GLY A 43 -3.45 -5.78 -5.34
C GLY A 43 -3.64 -7.29 -5.33
N ILE A 44 -2.57 -8.05 -5.09
CA ILE A 44 -2.61 -9.53 -5.01
C ILE A 44 -3.53 -9.97 -3.86
N LEU A 45 -3.42 -9.33 -2.69
CA LEU A 45 -4.25 -9.63 -1.53
C LEU A 45 -5.73 -9.36 -1.79
N SER A 46 -6.05 -8.30 -2.55
CA SER A 46 -7.42 -7.96 -2.90
C SER A 46 -8.12 -9.04 -3.75
N ILE A 47 -7.36 -9.78 -4.56
CA ILE A 47 -7.89 -10.90 -5.35
C ILE A 47 -8.40 -12.00 -4.40
N GLY A 48 -7.64 -12.34 -3.36
CA GLY A 48 -8.07 -13.30 -2.34
C GLY A 48 -9.32 -12.82 -1.58
N GLN A 49 -9.36 -11.54 -1.22
CA GLN A 49 -10.52 -10.93 -0.56
C GLN A 49 -11.76 -10.89 -1.45
N ALA A 50 -11.61 -10.75 -2.76
CA ALA A 50 -12.73 -10.77 -3.69
C ALA A 50 -13.53 -12.08 -3.59
N PHE A 51 -12.87 -13.24 -3.47
CA PHE A 51 -13.56 -14.52 -3.29
C PHE A 51 -14.38 -14.58 -1.99
N VAL A 52 -13.83 -14.05 -0.90
CA VAL A 52 -14.52 -13.99 0.40
C VAL A 52 -15.77 -13.10 0.31
N ILE A 53 -15.65 -11.94 -0.33
CA ILE A 53 -16.78 -11.01 -0.50
C ILE A 53 -17.86 -11.64 -1.40
N ILE A 54 -17.46 -12.29 -2.49
CA ILE A 54 -18.38 -12.96 -3.43
C ILE A 54 -19.16 -14.09 -2.74
N THR A 55 -18.54 -14.82 -1.81
CA THR A 55 -19.22 -15.89 -1.05
C THR A 55 -20.11 -15.34 0.08
N GLY A 56 -20.24 -14.02 0.21
CA GLY A 56 -21.06 -13.35 1.23
C GLY A 56 -20.37 -13.19 2.59
N GLY A 57 -19.07 -13.47 2.66
CA GLY A 57 -18.25 -13.22 3.84
C GLY A 57 -17.74 -11.78 3.89
N ILE A 58 -17.42 -11.32 5.10
CA ILE A 58 -16.62 -10.12 5.33
C ILE A 58 -15.47 -10.57 6.21
N GLU A 59 -14.28 -10.75 5.62
CA GLU A 59 -13.12 -11.16 6.39
C GLU A 59 -12.12 -10.02 6.59
N LEU A 60 -12.07 -9.49 7.82
CA LEU A 60 -11.11 -8.47 8.23
C LEU A 60 -9.82 -9.07 8.81
N SER A 61 -9.81 -10.37 9.15
CA SER A 61 -8.67 -11.01 9.82
C SER A 61 -7.38 -10.96 9.00
N VAL A 62 -7.48 -11.01 7.66
CA VAL A 62 -6.31 -10.98 6.76
C VAL A 62 -5.50 -9.69 6.93
N GLY A 63 -6.17 -8.54 7.14
CA GLY A 63 -5.48 -7.28 7.43
C GLY A 63 -4.71 -7.34 8.75
N SER A 64 -5.32 -7.90 9.80
CA SER A 64 -4.69 -8.03 11.12
C SER A 64 -3.51 -9.01 11.11
N LEU A 65 -3.61 -10.10 10.34
CA LEU A 65 -2.55 -11.09 10.20
C LEU A 65 -1.32 -10.49 9.50
N ILE A 66 -1.53 -9.72 8.42
CA ILE A 66 -0.45 -9.04 7.72
C ILE A 66 0.23 -8.01 8.62
N ALA A 67 -0.54 -7.22 9.36
CA ALA A 67 0.01 -6.22 10.28
C ALA A 67 0.86 -6.90 11.39
N LEU A 68 0.38 -7.99 11.96
CA LEU A 68 1.11 -8.76 12.97
C LEU A 68 2.40 -9.34 12.40
N LEU A 69 2.33 -10.06 11.27
CA LEU A 69 3.50 -10.68 10.64
C LEU A 69 4.54 -9.65 10.20
N GLY A 70 4.11 -8.52 9.63
CA GLY A 70 5.01 -7.43 9.25
C GLY A 70 5.72 -6.81 10.46
N THR A 71 4.99 -6.63 11.57
CA THR A 71 5.59 -6.11 12.81
C THR A 71 6.59 -7.09 13.41
N LEU A 72 6.25 -8.38 13.47
CA LEU A 72 7.15 -9.42 13.98
C LEU A 72 8.39 -9.58 13.11
N PHE A 73 8.24 -9.51 11.79
CA PHE A 73 9.36 -9.59 10.85
C PHE A 73 10.37 -8.46 11.13
N ILE A 74 9.89 -7.22 11.26
CA ILE A 74 10.77 -6.09 11.58
C ILE A 74 11.36 -6.21 12.99
N ASP A 75 10.61 -6.66 14.00
CA ASP A 75 11.16 -6.88 15.35
C ASP A 75 12.31 -7.91 15.33
N PHE A 76 12.12 -9.03 14.65
CA PHE A 76 13.10 -10.10 14.56
C PHE A 76 14.39 -9.66 13.88
N ILE A 77 14.26 -8.84 12.85
CA ILE A 77 15.40 -8.32 12.08
C ILE A 77 16.10 -7.19 12.82
N ALA A 78 15.34 -6.17 13.24
CA ALA A 78 15.89 -4.91 13.69
C ALA A 78 16.23 -4.91 15.19
N VAL A 79 15.53 -5.71 15.99
CA VAL A 79 15.70 -5.76 17.45
C VAL A 79 16.45 -7.03 17.86
N ARG A 80 16.13 -8.17 17.24
CA ARG A 80 16.75 -9.46 17.58
C ARG A 80 17.94 -9.83 16.71
N GLU A 81 18.33 -8.97 15.76
CA GLU A 81 19.48 -9.16 14.87
C GLU A 81 19.49 -10.53 14.17
N LEU A 82 18.30 -11.05 13.81
CA LEU A 82 18.20 -12.27 13.02
C LEU A 82 18.60 -12.00 11.57
N ASP A 83 19.51 -12.84 11.06
CA ASP A 83 19.96 -12.77 9.67
C ASP A 83 18.82 -13.14 8.71
N TRP A 84 18.55 -12.29 7.72
CA TRP A 84 17.52 -12.45 6.70
C TRP A 84 17.99 -11.93 5.34
#